data_AF-A0A1I7M2Z2-F1
#
_entry.id   AF-A0A1I7M2Z2-F1
#
_cell.length_a   1.000
_cell.length_b   1.000
_cell.length_c   1.000
_cell.angle_alpha   90.00
_cell.angle_beta   90.00
_cell.angle_gamma   90.00
#
_symmetry.space_group_name_H-M   'P 1'
#
loop_
_entity.id
_entity.type
_entity.pdbx_description
1 polymer ?
#
loop_
_entity_poly.entity_id
_entity_poly.type
_entity_poly.pdbx_seq_one_letter_code
_entity_poly.pdbx_strand_id
1 'polypeptide(L)'
;MFDGKTIEELRGALQSYGRRRFPALREEIDDLASQALSDLWEYVACGQDEGKDALDLRKLAFAIFRRRAVDGFRRSARLWALSLDTLPEAELPAGAGVDPARSALYSRMLRICLVELADVAESDRALLSALDSGALAPGQPMAARERQRLHRLRVRLRDAIRRELGEDASQLLREDF
;
A
#
# COMPACT_ATOMS: atom_id res chain seq x y z
N MET A 1 -25.39 -21.54 14.32
CA MET A 1 -24.85 -22.13 13.09
C MET A 1 -25.25 -21.21 11.95
N PHE A 2 -24.32 -20.53 11.27
CA PHE A 2 -24.69 -19.58 10.20
C PHE A 2 -25.25 -20.33 9.00
N ASP A 3 -26.30 -19.78 8.40
CA ASP A 3 -26.86 -20.29 7.16
C ASP A 3 -25.86 -20.08 6.01
N GLY A 4 -25.76 -21.03 5.08
CA GLY A 4 -24.90 -20.93 3.90
C GLY A 4 -25.21 -19.66 3.09
N LYS A 5 -26.46 -19.22 3.13
CA LYS A 5 -26.92 -17.96 2.54
C LYS A 5 -26.24 -16.72 3.14
N THR A 6 -26.03 -16.68 4.46
CA THR A 6 -25.37 -15.56 5.14
C THR A 6 -23.89 -15.45 4.73
N ILE A 7 -23.24 -16.58 4.47
CA ILE A 7 -21.84 -16.63 4.03
C ILE A 7 -21.72 -16.08 2.61
N GLU A 8 -22.61 -16.48 1.70
CA GLU A 8 -22.60 -16.00 0.33
C GLU A 8 -22.90 -14.50 0.24
N GLU A 9 -23.87 -14.01 1.03
CA GLU A 9 -24.17 -12.58 1.13
C GLU A 9 -22.96 -11.78 1.66
N LEU A 10 -22.27 -12.30 2.67
CA LEU A 10 -21.09 -11.67 3.24
C LEU A 10 -19.91 -11.70 2.25
N ARG A 11 -19.70 -12.81 1.54
CA ARG A 11 -18.70 -12.94 0.48
C ARG A 11 -18.96 -11.91 -0.62
N GLY A 12 -20.19 -11.83 -1.12
CA GLY A 12 -20.59 -10.86 -2.16
C GLY A 12 -20.40 -9.40 -1.70
N ALA A 13 -20.68 -9.11 -0.43
CA ALA A 13 -20.43 -7.80 0.17
C ALA A 13 -18.93 -7.46 0.26
N LEU A 14 -18.09 -8.42 0.66
CA LEU A 14 -16.63 -8.25 0.72
C LEU A 14 -16.03 -8.06 -0.67
N GLN A 15 -16.46 -8.85 -1.67
CA GLN A 15 -16.01 -8.71 -3.06
C GLN A 15 -16.39 -7.35 -3.64
N SER A 16 -17.65 -6.93 -3.46
CA SER A 16 -18.13 -5.64 -3.96
C SER A 16 -17.38 -4.47 -3.32
N TYR A 17 -17.11 -4.57 -2.01
CA TYR A 17 -16.31 -3.59 -1.30
C TYR A 17 -14.85 -3.57 -1.78
N GLY A 18 -14.24 -4.75 -1.94
CA GLY A 18 -12.89 -4.91 -2.45
C GLY A 18 -12.72 -4.28 -3.83
N ARG A 19 -13.64 -4.57 -4.75
CA ARG A 19 -13.56 -4.07 -6.15
C ARG A 19 -13.68 -2.55 -6.23
N ARG A 20 -14.42 -1.94 -5.29
CA ARG A 20 -14.57 -0.48 -5.21
C ARG A 20 -13.41 0.20 -4.50
N ARG A 21 -12.87 -0.40 -3.44
CA ARG A 21 -11.89 0.26 -2.55
C ARG A 21 -10.43 -0.06 -2.88
N PHE A 22 -10.18 -1.22 -3.48
CA PHE A 22 -8.83 -1.72 -3.79
C PHE A 22 -8.74 -2.17 -5.26
N PRO A 23 -8.83 -1.23 -6.22
CA PRO A 23 -8.80 -1.56 -7.65
C PRO A 23 -7.49 -2.22 -8.09
N ALA A 24 -6.39 -1.94 -7.38
CA ALA A 24 -5.08 -2.54 -7.64
C ALA A 24 -4.98 -4.03 -7.27
N LEU A 25 -5.94 -4.57 -6.50
CA LEU A 25 -5.96 -5.97 -6.06
C LEU A 25 -7.06 -6.77 -6.77
N ARG A 26 -7.43 -6.38 -7.98
CA ARG A 26 -8.66 -6.88 -8.62
C ARG A 26 -8.66 -8.39 -8.80
N GLU A 27 -7.49 -8.95 -9.11
CA GLU A 27 -7.29 -10.37 -9.36
C GLU A 27 -7.27 -11.16 -8.04
N GLU A 28 -6.86 -10.54 -6.94
CA GLU A 28 -6.71 -11.18 -5.64
C GLU A 28 -7.94 -11.02 -4.72
N ILE A 29 -8.94 -10.21 -5.09
CA ILE A 29 -10.11 -9.94 -4.23
C ILE A 29 -10.87 -11.20 -3.83
N ASP A 30 -11.04 -12.15 -4.74
CA ASP A 30 -11.82 -13.36 -4.48
C ASP A 30 -11.08 -14.28 -3.48
N ASP A 31 -9.75 -14.36 -3.59
CA ASP A 31 -8.89 -15.06 -2.64
C ASP A 31 -8.88 -14.36 -1.27
N LEU A 32 -8.76 -13.03 -1.26
CA LEU A 32 -8.77 -12.23 -0.03
C LEU A 32 -10.12 -12.32 0.69
N ALA A 33 -11.23 -12.37 -0.04
CA ALA A 33 -12.56 -12.56 0.54
C ALA A 33 -12.68 -13.96 1.15
N SER A 34 -12.16 -14.98 0.49
CA SER A 34 -12.16 -16.36 0.99
C SER A 34 -11.30 -16.51 2.24
N GLN A 35 -10.10 -15.92 2.26
CA GLN A 35 -9.23 -15.89 3.43
C GLN A 35 -9.85 -15.15 4.61
N ALA A 36 -10.45 -13.97 4.37
CA ALA A 36 -11.08 -13.19 5.43
C ALA A 36 -12.27 -13.91 6.06
N LEU A 37 -13.04 -14.66 5.27
CA LEU A 37 -14.11 -15.52 5.79
C LEU A 37 -13.54 -16.70 6.59
N SER A 38 -12.47 -17.34 6.11
CA SER A 38 -11.81 -18.43 6.85
C SER A 38 -11.30 -17.96 8.22
N ASP A 39 -10.65 -16.79 8.28
CA ASP A 39 -10.17 -16.19 9.53
C ASP A 39 -11.32 -15.86 10.48
N LEU A 40 -12.44 -15.35 9.93
CA LEU A 40 -13.65 -15.07 10.71
C LEU A 40 -14.24 -16.35 11.31
N TRP A 41 -14.22 -17.45 10.55
CA TRP A 41 -14.69 -18.75 11.01
C TRP A 41 -13.83 -19.32 12.13
N GLU A 42 -12.51 -19.25 11.97
CA GLU A 42 -11.57 -19.67 13.01
C GLU A 42 -11.78 -18.85 14.29
N TYR A 43 -11.96 -17.53 14.14
CA TYR A 43 -12.24 -16.64 15.26
C TYR A 43 -13.52 -17.00 16.02
N VAL A 44 -14.61 -17.32 15.30
CA VAL A 44 -15.89 -17.75 15.89
C VAL A 44 -15.76 -19.14 16.52
N ALA A 45 -15.08 -20.08 15.86
CA ALA A 45 -14.91 -21.45 16.32
C ALA A 45 -14.08 -21.54 17.62
N CYS A 46 -13.15 -20.61 17.84
CA CYS A 46 -12.37 -20.51 19.08
C CYS A 46 -13.18 -19.97 20.29
N GLY A 47 -14.50 -19.84 20.18
CA GLY A 47 -15.36 -19.45 21.31
C GLY A 47 -15.25 -17.98 21.72
N GLN A 48 -14.66 -17.12 20.88
CA GLN A 48 -14.63 -15.66 21.11
C GLN A 48 -15.95 -14.94 20.74
N ASP A 49 -17.04 -15.71 20.69
CA ASP A 49 -18.33 -15.32 20.10
C ASP A 49 -19.50 -15.37 21.10
N GLU A 50 -19.22 -15.29 22.40
CA GLU A 50 -20.29 -15.14 23.41
C GLU A 50 -20.98 -13.77 23.24
N GLY A 51 -21.99 -13.71 22.37
CA GLY A 51 -22.96 -12.62 22.29
C GLY A 51 -22.73 -11.53 21.22
N LYS A 52 -21.97 -11.79 20.15
CA LYS A 52 -21.85 -10.81 19.05
C LYS A 52 -23.02 -10.89 18.09
N ASP A 53 -23.65 -9.74 17.84
CA ASP A 53 -24.71 -9.61 16.84
C ASP A 53 -24.16 -9.82 15.42
N ALA A 54 -25.04 -10.21 14.49
CA ALA A 54 -24.70 -10.37 13.07
C ALA A 54 -24.05 -9.12 12.45
N LEU A 55 -24.36 -7.94 12.98
CA LEU A 55 -23.79 -6.66 12.56
C LEU A 55 -22.33 -6.50 13.00
N ASP A 56 -21.94 -7.04 14.15
CA ASP A 56 -20.56 -7.00 14.65
C ASP A 56 -19.66 -8.01 13.95
N LEU A 57 -20.20 -9.18 13.60
CA LEU A 57 -19.52 -10.15 12.74
C LEU A 57 -19.25 -9.58 11.35
N ARG A 58 -20.20 -8.82 10.79
CA ARG A 58 -20.01 -8.13 9.52
C ARG A 58 -18.89 -7.08 9.63
N LYS A 59 -18.88 -6.26 10.67
CA LYS A 59 -17.78 -5.29 10.91
C LYS A 59 -16.44 -6.00 11.04
N LEU A 60 -16.39 -7.12 11.76
CA LEU A 60 -15.19 -7.91 11.95
C LEU A 60 -14.68 -8.48 10.62
N ALA A 61 -15.57 -9.03 9.79
CA ALA A 61 -15.24 -9.51 8.45
C ALA A 61 -14.60 -8.41 7.59
N PHE A 62 -15.16 -7.20 7.60
CA PHE A 62 -14.58 -6.06 6.89
C PHE A 62 -13.23 -5.62 7.46
N ALA A 63 -13.05 -5.68 8.78
CA ALA A 63 -11.78 -5.34 9.42
C ALA A 63 -10.68 -6.34 9.04
N ILE A 64 -10.98 -7.64 9.09
CA ILE A 64 -10.08 -8.72 8.66
C ILE A 64 -9.75 -8.54 7.17
N PHE A 65 -10.76 -8.34 6.33
CA PHE A 65 -10.57 -8.13 4.89
C PHE A 65 -9.68 -6.93 4.59
N ARG A 66 -9.89 -5.78 5.23
CA ARG A 66 -9.03 -4.59 5.06
C ARG A 66 -7.58 -4.90 5.43
N ARG A 67 -7.36 -5.58 6.54
CA ARG A 67 -6.01 -5.98 6.96
C ARG A 67 -5.36 -6.88 5.90
N ARG A 68 -6.07 -7.91 5.44
CA ARG A 68 -5.60 -8.82 4.40
C ARG A 68 -5.32 -8.10 3.08
N ALA A 69 -6.17 -7.16 2.67
CA ALA A 69 -5.94 -6.34 1.48
C ALA A 69 -4.68 -5.47 1.60
N VAL A 70 -4.46 -4.84 2.77
CA VAL A 70 -3.23 -4.06 3.03
C VAL A 70 -1.99 -4.95 3.01
N ASP A 71 -2.06 -6.13 3.61
CA ASP A 71 -0.94 -7.07 3.63
C ASP A 71 -0.68 -7.68 2.25
N GLY A 72 -1.73 -7.91 1.46
CA GLY A 72 -1.67 -8.28 0.05
C GLY A 72 -0.97 -7.20 -0.78
N PHE A 73 -1.39 -5.94 -0.64
CA PHE A 73 -0.74 -4.81 -1.30
C PHE A 73 0.75 -4.70 -0.94
N ARG A 74 1.09 -4.83 0.35
CA ARG A 74 2.49 -4.83 0.80
C ARG A 74 3.28 -5.99 0.17
N ARG A 75 2.69 -7.18 0.07
CA ARG A 75 3.31 -8.35 -0.54
C ARG A 75 3.52 -8.12 -2.04
N SER A 76 2.51 -7.68 -2.77
CA SER A 76 2.60 -7.39 -4.20
C SER A 76 3.59 -6.26 -4.48
N ALA A 77 3.61 -5.20 -3.66
CA ALA A 77 4.62 -4.13 -3.77
C ALA A 77 6.05 -4.64 -3.54
N ARG A 78 6.25 -5.53 -2.56
CA ARG A 78 7.55 -6.17 -2.30
C ARG A 78 7.96 -7.12 -3.42
N LEU A 79 7.05 -7.93 -3.95
CA LEU A 79 7.31 -8.84 -5.07
C LEU A 79 7.60 -8.06 -6.35
N TRP A 80 6.83 -7.02 -6.63
CA TRP A 80 7.08 -6.12 -7.75
C TRP A 80 8.44 -5.45 -7.64
N ALA A 81 8.78 -4.92 -6.45
CA ALA A 81 10.10 -4.41 -6.16
C ALA A 81 11.17 -5.47 -6.49
N LEU A 82 11.11 -6.67 -5.90
CA LEU A 82 12.09 -7.73 -6.17
C LEU A 82 12.14 -8.17 -7.65
N SER A 83 11.02 -8.15 -8.38
CA SER A 83 10.97 -8.51 -9.80
C SER A 83 11.71 -7.52 -10.71
N LEU A 84 11.93 -6.28 -10.25
CA LEU A 84 12.75 -5.29 -10.95
C LEU A 84 14.26 -5.58 -10.85
N ASP A 85 14.72 -6.47 -9.97
CA ASP A 85 16.12 -6.94 -10.00
C ASP A 85 16.40 -7.82 -11.23
N THR A 86 15.35 -8.36 -11.85
CA THR A 86 15.45 -9.26 -13.01
C THR A 86 15.09 -8.62 -14.35
N LEU A 87 14.63 -7.36 -14.35
CA LEU A 87 14.31 -6.65 -15.60
C LEU A 87 15.60 -6.06 -16.20
N PRO A 88 15.96 -6.42 -17.45
CA PRO A 88 17.03 -5.73 -18.16
C PRO A 88 16.67 -4.24 -18.26
N GLU A 89 17.65 -3.35 -18.06
CA GLU A 89 17.48 -1.88 -18.17
C GLU A 89 16.77 -1.42 -19.46
N ALA A 90 16.76 -2.27 -20.50
CA ALA A 90 16.16 -2.03 -21.80
C ALA A 90 14.60 -2.05 -21.83
N GLU A 91 13.92 -2.59 -20.81
CA GLU A 91 12.44 -2.72 -20.82
C GLU A 91 11.70 -1.60 -20.06
N LEU A 92 12.43 -0.62 -19.51
CA LEU A 92 11.79 0.53 -18.88
C LEU A 92 11.17 1.44 -19.96
N PRO A 93 9.92 1.88 -19.82
CA PRO A 93 9.25 2.69 -20.82
C PRO A 93 10.03 4.00 -21.03
N ALA A 94 10.75 4.08 -22.14
CA ALA A 94 11.47 5.27 -22.54
C ALA A 94 10.45 6.34 -22.97
N GLY A 95 10.13 7.25 -22.06
CA GLY A 95 9.46 8.49 -22.43
C GLY A 95 10.32 9.23 -23.47
N ALA A 96 9.71 9.67 -24.57
CA ALA A 96 10.41 10.36 -25.65
C ALA A 96 11.24 11.54 -25.10
N GLY A 97 12.57 11.41 -25.15
CA GLY A 97 13.52 12.47 -24.75
C GLY A 97 14.16 12.33 -23.37
N VAL A 98 13.86 11.29 -22.58
CA VAL A 98 14.56 11.04 -21.31
C VAL A 98 15.73 10.07 -21.53
N ASP A 99 16.92 10.45 -21.08
CA ASP A 99 18.09 9.56 -21.07
C ASP A 99 17.73 8.22 -20.41
N PRO A 100 17.87 7.07 -21.11
CA PRO A 100 17.50 5.76 -20.58
C PRO A 100 18.22 5.44 -19.26
N ALA A 101 19.45 5.90 -19.06
CA ALA A 101 20.17 5.74 -17.79
C ALA A 101 19.46 6.49 -16.63
N ARG A 102 18.95 7.69 -16.92
CA ARG A 102 18.20 8.50 -15.95
C ARG A 102 16.84 7.90 -15.64
N SER A 103 16.15 7.35 -16.65
CA SER A 103 14.88 6.62 -16.46
C SER A 103 15.07 5.37 -15.57
N ALA A 104 16.15 4.61 -15.80
CA ALA A 104 16.52 3.48 -14.95
C ALA A 104 16.81 3.88 -13.51
N LEU A 105 17.55 4.97 -13.32
CA LEU A 105 17.85 5.48 -11.99
C LEU A 105 16.59 5.93 -11.24
N TYR A 106 15.69 6.68 -11.87
CA TYR A 106 14.42 7.08 -11.25
C TYR A 106 13.54 5.87 -10.92
N SER A 107 13.51 4.86 -11.78
CA SER A 107 12.75 3.63 -11.53
C SER A 107 13.28 2.88 -10.30
N ARG A 108 14.61 2.79 -10.15
CA ARG A 108 15.25 2.23 -8.94
C ARG A 108 14.97 3.08 -7.70
N MET A 109 15.03 4.40 -7.79
CA MET A 109 14.69 5.30 -6.68
C MET A 109 13.24 5.14 -6.23
N LEU A 110 12.30 5.07 -7.18
CA LEU A 110 10.88 4.86 -6.91
C LEU A 110 10.64 3.54 -6.19
N ARG A 111 11.33 2.47 -6.61
CA ARG A 111 11.27 1.17 -5.94
C ARG A 111 11.71 1.26 -4.49
N ILE A 112 12.86 1.86 -4.21
CA ILE A 112 13.36 2.02 -2.83
C ILE A 112 12.34 2.78 -1.97
N CYS A 113 11.76 3.85 -2.54
CA CYS A 113 10.70 4.59 -1.88
C CYS A 113 9.48 3.72 -1.56
N LEU A 114 9.01 2.89 -2.50
CA LEU A 114 7.85 2.02 -2.29
C LEU A 114 8.11 0.96 -1.21
N VAL A 115 9.30 0.37 -1.18
CA VAL A 115 9.69 -0.59 -0.13
C VAL A 115 9.70 0.08 1.24
N GLU A 116 10.36 1.23 1.38
CA GLU A 116 10.40 1.96 2.65
C GLU A 116 9.01 2.44 3.08
N LEU A 117 8.17 2.90 2.15
CA LEU A 117 6.80 3.32 2.45
C LEU A 117 5.91 2.15 2.88
N ALA A 118 6.18 0.91 2.46
CA ALA A 118 5.41 -0.25 2.89
C ALA A 118 5.45 -0.45 4.42
N ASP A 119 6.59 -0.09 5.03
CA ASP A 119 6.89 -0.23 6.46
C ASP A 119 6.55 1.03 7.27
N VAL A 120 6.17 2.13 6.61
CA VAL A 120 5.75 3.38 7.25
C VAL A 120 4.28 3.30 7.70
N ALA A 121 3.95 4.01 8.79
CA ALA A 121 2.60 4.08 9.32
C ALA A 121 1.61 4.65 8.29
N GLU A 122 0.36 4.15 8.30
CA GLU A 122 -0.67 4.59 7.36
C GLU A 122 -0.94 6.10 7.42
N SER A 123 -0.91 6.67 8.61
CA SER A 123 -1.11 8.11 8.82
C SER A 123 0.02 8.97 8.24
N ASP A 124 1.23 8.43 8.08
CA ASP A 124 2.36 9.11 7.44
C ASP A 124 2.29 8.97 5.91
N ARG A 125 1.86 7.81 5.41
CA ARG A 125 1.58 7.61 3.97
C ARG A 125 0.44 8.50 3.48
N ALA A 126 -0.64 8.60 4.26
CA ALA A 126 -1.77 9.47 3.96
C ALA A 126 -1.33 10.94 3.89
N LEU A 127 -0.39 11.37 4.74
CA LEU A 127 0.17 12.72 4.71
C LEU A 127 0.94 13.00 3.41
N LEU A 128 1.72 12.04 2.90
CA LEU A 128 2.38 12.16 1.59
C LEU A 128 1.37 12.25 0.44
N SER A 129 0.36 11.37 0.44
CA SER A 129 -0.66 11.37 -0.60
C SER A 129 -1.50 12.65 -0.61
N ALA A 130 -1.76 13.25 0.56
CA ALA A 130 -2.49 14.50 0.69
C ALA A 130 -1.74 15.71 0.11
N LEU A 131 -0.40 15.67 0.07
CA LEU A 131 0.43 16.70 -0.55
C LEU A 131 0.42 16.63 -2.07
N ASP A 132 0.39 15.41 -2.63
CA ASP A 132 0.40 15.18 -4.07
C ASP A 132 -0.98 15.40 -4.71
N SER A 133 -2.04 14.95 -4.03
CA SER A 133 -3.42 15.09 -4.50
C SER A 133 -4.00 16.50 -4.37
N GLY A 134 -3.25 17.47 -3.83
CA GLY A 134 -3.76 18.82 -3.55
C GLY A 134 -4.91 18.84 -2.52
N ALA A 135 -5.12 17.74 -1.79
CA ALA A 135 -6.13 17.64 -0.75
C ALA A 135 -5.82 18.56 0.45
N LEU A 136 -4.54 18.91 0.62
CA LEU A 136 -4.14 20.09 1.37
C LEU A 136 -4.26 21.30 0.44
N ALA A 137 -5.24 22.17 0.70
CA ALA A 137 -5.47 23.34 -0.13
C ALA A 137 -4.17 24.18 -0.24
N PRO A 138 -3.82 24.70 -1.44
CA PRO A 138 -2.67 25.56 -1.60
C PRO A 138 -2.75 26.74 -0.61
N GLY A 139 -1.76 26.88 0.27
CA GLY A 139 -1.73 27.93 1.29
C GLY A 139 -2.29 27.56 2.65
N GLN A 140 -2.82 26.35 2.86
CA GLN A 140 -3.22 25.90 4.18
C GLN A 140 -1.97 25.55 5.01
N PRO A 141 -1.72 26.23 6.15
CA PRO A 141 -0.53 25.99 6.93
C PRO A 141 -0.59 24.60 7.58
N MET A 142 0.36 23.73 7.23
CA MET A 142 0.53 22.44 7.91
C MET A 142 0.88 22.63 9.39
N ALA A 143 0.31 21.79 10.25
CA ALA A 143 0.65 21.80 11.66
C ALA A 143 2.15 21.51 11.85
N ALA A 144 2.78 22.10 12.86
CA ALA A 144 4.21 21.91 13.12
C ALA A 144 4.60 20.43 13.26
N ARG A 145 3.72 19.62 13.87
CA ARG A 145 3.89 18.17 14.02
C ARG A 145 3.86 17.43 12.68
N GLU A 146 2.99 17.83 11.76
CA GLU A 146 2.90 17.23 10.43
C GLU A 146 4.13 17.58 9.59
N ARG A 147 4.60 18.83 9.68
CA ARG A 147 5.86 19.25 9.04
C ARG A 147 7.06 18.43 9.53
N GLN A 148 7.13 18.17 10.84
CA GLN A 148 8.18 17.31 11.40
C GLN A 148 8.07 15.86 10.92
N ARG A 149 6.86 15.29 10.88
CA ARG A 149 6.63 13.93 10.37
C ARG A 149 7.03 13.81 8.91
N LEU A 150 6.62 14.77 8.09
CA LEU A 150 7.00 14.85 6.68
C LEU A 150 8.51 14.96 6.51
N HIS A 151 9.17 15.82 7.29
CA HIS A 151 10.62 15.98 7.26
C HIS A 151 11.33 14.66 7.58
N ARG A 152 10.94 13.98 8.67
CA ARG A 152 11.49 12.67 9.04
C ARG A 152 11.30 11.64 7.94
N LEU A 153 10.13 11.63 7.30
CA LEU A 153 9.81 10.73 6.21
C LEU A 153 10.69 11.01 4.98
N ARG A 154 10.87 12.27 4.58
CA ARG A 154 11.76 12.67 3.49
C ARG A 154 13.22 12.30 3.77
N VAL A 155 13.69 12.52 5.00
CA VAL A 155 15.04 12.13 5.43
C VAL A 155 15.20 10.62 5.31
N ARG A 156 14.25 9.84 5.85
CA ARG A 156 14.29 8.37 5.76
C ARG A 156 14.35 7.87 4.31
N LEU A 157 13.51 8.41 3.42
CA LEU A 157 13.49 8.02 2.01
C LEU A 157 14.80 8.36 1.31
N ARG A 158 15.32 9.57 1.53
CA ARG A 158 16.62 10.00 1.00
C ARG A 158 17.75 9.10 1.48
N ASP A 159 17.77 8.77 2.77
CA ASP A 159 18.82 7.96 3.35
C ASP A 159 18.75 6.51 2.86
N ALA A 160 17.55 5.97 2.60
CA ALA A 160 17.38 4.69 1.94
C ALA A 160 17.87 4.71 0.49
N ILE A 161 17.51 5.73 -0.28
CA ILE A 161 18.00 5.92 -1.66
C ILE A 161 19.54 5.95 -1.69
N ARG A 162 20.15 6.74 -0.80
CA ARG A 162 21.62 6.84 -0.70
C ARG A 162 22.27 5.52 -0.31
N ARG A 163 21.66 4.77 0.61
CA ARG A 163 22.17 3.48 1.07
C ARG A 163 22.26 2.45 -0.06
N GLU A 164 21.28 2.44 -0.96
CA GLU A 164 21.20 1.45 -2.02
C GLU A 164 21.80 1.90 -3.37
N LEU A 165 21.76 3.20 -3.70
CA LEU A 165 22.23 3.72 -4.98
C LEU A 165 23.51 4.57 -4.92
N GLY A 166 24.00 4.90 -3.72
CA GLY A 166 25.28 5.59 -3.55
C GLY A 166 25.34 7.02 -4.12
N GLU A 167 26.43 7.34 -4.82
CA GLU A 167 26.73 8.70 -5.30
C GLU A 167 25.88 9.13 -6.50
N ASP A 168 25.46 8.21 -7.37
CA ASP A 168 24.66 8.51 -8.57
C ASP A 168 23.32 9.18 -8.22
N ALA A 169 22.62 8.64 -7.22
CA ALA A 169 21.39 9.25 -6.72
C ALA A 169 21.64 10.57 -5.96
N SER A 170 22.83 10.75 -5.39
CA SER A 170 23.19 11.94 -4.62
C SER A 170 23.45 13.15 -5.51
N GLN A 171 24.01 12.94 -6.70
CA GLN A 171 24.20 13.99 -7.71
C GLN A 171 22.84 14.42 -8.27
N LEU A 172 22.00 13.47 -8.66
CA LEU A 172 20.70 13.76 -9.26
C LEU A 172 19.73 14.49 -8.31
N LEU A 173 19.71 14.10 -7.02
CA LEU A 173 18.94 14.79 -5.99
C LEU A 173 19.43 16.22 -5.69
N ARG A 174 20.60 16.63 -6.16
CA ARG A 174 21.09 18.02 -6.02
C ARG A 174 20.77 18.87 -7.24
N GLU A 175 20.53 18.27 -8.40
CA GLU A 175 20.23 19.00 -9.64
C GLU A 175 18.76 19.43 -9.75
N ASP A 176 17.84 18.71 -9.09
CA ASP A 176 16.40 18.95 -9.13
C ASP A 176 15.87 19.89 -7.99
N PHE A 177 16.74 20.45 -7.13
CA PHE A 177 16.41 21.40 -6.05
C PHE A 177 17.23 22.68 -6.15
#